data_AF-X0Z0V9-F1
#
_entry.id   AF-X0Z0V9-F1
#
_cell.length_a   1.000
_cell.length_b   1.000
_cell.length_c   1.000
_cell.angle_alpha   90.00
_cell.angle_beta   90.00
_cell.angle_gamma   90.00
#
_symmetry.space_group_name_H-M   'P 1'
#
loop_
_entity.id
_entity.type
_entity.pdbx_description
1 polymer ?
#
loop_
_entity_poly.entity_id
_entity_poly.type
_entity_poly.pdbx_seq_one_letter_code
_entity_poly.pdbx_strand_id
1 'polypeptide(L)' 'AITDLQRIIADRISQKINQPVTVGRYVDISDSLHIYGSYFAEAAGEVEKMRKSPFTERAWNSNHPAFEMSDTKSKIQNSK' A
#
# COMPACT_ATOMS: atom_id res chain seq x y z
N ALA A 1 1.66 4.44 4.00
CA ALA A 1 2.72 5.10 4.78
C ALA A 1 4.11 4.87 4.19
N ILE A 2 4.58 3.61 4.01
CA ILE A 2 5.94 3.35 3.46
C ILE A 2 6.04 3.60 1.94
N THR A 3 4.98 3.32 1.18
CA THR A 3 4.92 3.61 -0.26
C THR A 3 5.04 5.11 -0.59
N ASP A 4 4.56 5.98 0.31
CA ASP A 4 4.72 7.43 0.14
C ASP A 4 6.17 7.88 0.41
N LEU A 5 6.85 7.23 1.37
CA LEU A 5 8.28 7.42 1.56
C LEU A 5 9.08 6.98 0.33
N GLN A 6 8.71 5.86 -0.31
CA GLN A 6 9.34 5.44 -1.58
C GLN A 6 9.18 6.51 -2.67
N ARG A 7 7.99 7.12 -2.79
CA ARG A 7 7.76 8.25 -3.71
C ARG A 7 8.67 9.43 -3.40
N ILE A 8 8.75 9.86 -2.13
CA ILE A 8 9.62 10.98 -1.72
C ILE A 8 11.10 10.69 -2.03
N ILE A 9 11.56 9.46 -1.82
CA ILE A 9 12.93 9.06 -2.14
C ILE A 9 13.18 9.11 -3.65
N ALA A 10 12.26 8.57 -4.47
CA ALA A 10 12.35 8.61 -5.92
C ALA A 10 12.43 10.06 -6.44
N ASP A 11 11.57 10.95 -5.93
CA ASP A 11 11.56 12.38 -6.27
C ASP A 11 12.91 13.05 -5.96
N ARG A 12 13.47 12.77 -4.78
CA ARG A 12 14.77 13.34 -4.36
C ARG A 12 15.94 12.82 -5.18
N ILE A 13 15.94 11.54 -5.54
CA ILE A 13 16.99 10.98 -6.41
C ILE A 13 16.91 11.63 -7.78
N SER A 14 15.71 11.69 -8.37
CA SER A 14 15.44 12.31 -9.68
C SER A 14 16.02 13.72 -9.77
N GLN A 15 15.77 14.56 -8.75
CA GLN A 15 16.32 15.92 -8.66
C GLN A 15 17.85 15.96 -8.59
N LYS A 16 18.48 15.03 -7.86
CA LYS A 16 19.94 14.99 -7.69
C LYS A 16 20.69 14.56 -8.95
N ILE A 17 20.10 13.64 -9.73
CA ILE A 17 20.73 13.12 -10.95
C ILE A 17 20.24 13.81 -12.23
N ASN A 18 19.26 14.71 -12.11
CA ASN A 18 18.58 15.38 -13.23
C ASN A 18 18.05 14.41 -14.29
N GLN A 19 17.49 13.28 -13.85
CA GLN A 19 16.90 12.24 -14.70
C GLN A 19 15.65 11.66 -14.03
N PRO A 20 14.62 11.24 -14.80
CA PRO A 20 13.42 10.63 -14.23
C PRO A 20 13.72 9.35 -13.44
N VAL A 21 13.16 9.24 -12.23
CA VAL A 21 13.18 8.03 -11.40
C VAL A 21 11.74 7.66 -11.04
N THR A 22 11.33 6.42 -11.35
CA THR A 22 9.98 5.92 -11.08
C THR A 22 9.97 5.01 -9.85
N VAL A 23 8.81 4.92 -9.19
CA VAL A 23 8.62 4.00 -8.06
C VAL A 23 8.43 2.58 -8.58
N GLY A 24 9.20 1.64 -8.02
CA GLY A 24 9.11 0.21 -8.30
C GLY A 24 8.18 -0.55 -7.36
N ARG A 25 8.34 -1.87 -7.26
CA ARG A 25 7.55 -2.71 -6.35
C ARG A 25 7.88 -2.40 -4.89
N TYR A 26 6.85 -2.30 -4.05
CA TYR A 26 7.00 -2.41 -2.60
C TYR A 26 6.92 -3.87 -2.19
N VAL A 27 7.86 -4.32 -1.36
CA VAL A 27 7.85 -5.65 -0.76
C VAL A 27 8.03 -5.47 0.74
N ASP A 28 7.09 -6.01 1.50
CA ASP A 28 7.21 -6.13 2.94
C ASP A 28 7.81 -7.51 3.27
N ILE A 29 8.85 -7.53 4.10
CA ILE A 29 9.47 -8.76 4.58
C ILE A 29 9.44 -8.69 6.09
N SER A 30 8.71 -9.63 6.70
CA SER A 30 8.50 -9.71 8.13
C SER A 30 8.81 -11.12 8.61
N ASP A 31 9.66 -11.26 9.62
CA ASP A 31 10.03 -12.57 10.20
C ASP A 31 8.84 -13.22 10.95
N SER A 32 7.93 -12.40 11.47
CA SER A 32 6.71 -12.83 12.11
C SER A 32 5.55 -11.94 11.67
N LEU A 33 4.65 -12.50 10.87
CA LEU A 33 3.35 -11.92 10.59
C LEU A 33 2.32 -12.52 11.55
N HIS A 34 1.82 -11.73 12.50
CA HIS A 34 0.93 -12.22 13.55
C HIS A 34 -0.38 -11.43 13.66
N ILE A 35 -1.44 -12.14 14.02
CA ILE A 35 -2.74 -11.58 14.41
C ILE A 35 -2.86 -11.82 15.92
N TYR A 36 -3.00 -10.77 16.70
CA TYR A 36 -3.28 -10.93 18.13
C TYR A 36 -4.69 -11.48 18.33
N GLY A 37 -4.87 -12.34 19.34
CA GLY A 37 -6.15 -13.00 19.59
C GLY A 37 -7.34 -12.05 19.74
N SER A 38 -7.10 -10.85 20.28
CA SER A 38 -8.10 -9.78 20.41
C SER A 38 -8.67 -9.28 19.07
N TYR A 39 -7.98 -9.51 17.95
CA TYR A 39 -8.40 -9.07 16.60
C TYR A 39 -8.84 -10.23 15.71
N PHE A 40 -8.93 -11.45 16.26
CA PHE A 40 -9.21 -12.62 15.44
C PHE A 40 -10.61 -12.57 14.83
N ALA A 41 -11.61 -12.09 15.57
CA ALA A 41 -12.98 -12.02 15.09
C ALA A 41 -13.10 -11.15 13.83
N GLU A 42 -12.37 -10.03 13.78
CA GLU A 42 -12.31 -9.12 12.64
C GLU A 42 -11.52 -9.71 11.47
N ALA A 43 -10.42 -10.44 11.76
CA ALA A 43 -9.55 -11.00 10.74
C ALA A 43 -10.05 -12.33 10.13
N ALA A 44 -10.85 -13.10 10.86
CA ALA A 44 -11.24 -14.47 10.49
C ALA A 44 -11.89 -14.56 9.10
N GLY A 45 -12.72 -13.58 8.73
CA GLY A 45 -13.36 -13.54 7.42
C GLY A 45 -12.34 -13.37 6.28
N GLU A 46 -11.30 -12.57 6.47
CA GLU A 46 -10.23 -12.39 5.48
C GLU A 46 -9.36 -13.65 5.35
N VAL A 47 -9.08 -14.32 6.46
CA VAL A 47 -8.35 -15.61 6.46
C VAL A 47 -9.10 -16.65 5.62
N GLU A 48 -10.42 -16.76 5.78
CA GLU A 48 -11.24 -17.68 4.98
C GLU A 48 -11.25 -17.31 3.49
N LYS A 49 -11.30 -16.03 3.14
CA LYS A 49 -11.17 -15.58 1.75
C LYS A 49 -9.80 -15.98 1.17
N MET A 50 -8.72 -15.77 1.93
CA MET A 50 -7.37 -16.15 1.51
C MET A 50 -7.22 -17.65 1.25
N ARG A 51 -7.92 -18.50 2.01
CA ARG A 51 -7.92 -19.96 1.80
C ARG A 51 -8.64 -20.40 0.53
N LYS A 52 -9.66 -19.65 0.11
CA LYS A 52 -10.60 -20.05 -0.94
C LYS A 52 -10.32 -19.42 -2.31
N SER A 53 -9.56 -18.32 -2.37
CA SER A 53 -9.29 -17.62 -3.62
C SER A 53 -7.82 -17.30 -3.84
N PRO A 54 -7.37 -17.27 -5.11
CA PRO A 54 -6.04 -16.75 -5.44
C PRO A 54 -5.91 -15.29 -5.00
N PHE A 55 -4.69 -14.86 -4.70
CA PHE A 55 -4.43 -13.49 -4.24
C PHE A 55 -4.86 -12.43 -5.26
N THR A 56 -4.86 -12.76 -6.55
CA THR A 56 -5.21 -11.85 -7.65
C THR A 56 -6.65 -11.35 -7.57
N GLU A 57 -7.57 -12.12 -6.99
CA GLU A 57 -8.96 -11.71 -6.79
C GLU A 57 -9.12 -10.75 -5.59
N ARG A 58 -8.08 -10.65 -4.76
CA ARG A 58 -8.05 -9.84 -3.53
C ARG A 58 -6.97 -8.76 -3.57
N ALA A 59 -6.40 -8.53 -4.75
CA ALA A 59 -5.43 -7.48 -5.00
C ALA A 59 -6.01 -6.49 -6.01
N TRP A 60 -5.68 -5.22 -5.83
CA TRP A 60 -6.08 -4.16 -6.75
C TRP A 60 -4.87 -3.56 -7.43
N ASN A 61 -5.00 -3.28 -8.72
CA ASN A 61 -4.03 -2.46 -9.43
C ASN A 61 -4.13 -1.01 -8.94
N SER A 62 -3.04 -0.26 -9.04
CA SER A 62 -2.99 1.14 -8.60
C SER A 62 -3.94 2.07 -9.38
N ASN A 63 -4.44 1.63 -10.54
CA ASN A 63 -5.45 2.34 -11.34
C ASN A 63 -6.90 1.97 -10.96
N HIS A 64 -7.11 1.17 -9.92
CA HIS A 64 -8.45 0.81 -9.48
C HIS A 64 -9.12 2.02 -8.79
N PRO A 65 -10.42 2.30 -9.03
CA PRO A 65 -11.12 3.48 -8.47
C PRO A 65 -11.04 3.62 -6.95
N ALA A 66 -10.83 2.51 -6.23
CA ALA A 66 -10.62 2.51 -4.77
C ALA A 66 -9.41 3.34 -4.33
N PHE A 67 -8.40 3.54 -5.20
CA PHE A 67 -7.21 4.34 -4.90
C PHE A 67 -7.38 5.82 -5.20
N GLU A 68 -8.24 6.21 -6.16
CA GLU A 68 -8.47 7.63 -6.52
C GLU A 68 -9.07 8.46 -5.37
N MET A 69 -9.89 7.84 -4.51
CA MET A 69 -10.50 8.51 -3.35
C MET A 69 -9.53 8.76 -2.18
N SER A 70 -8.46 7.98 -2.08
CA SER A 70 -7.50 8.07 -0.97
C SER A 70 -6.57 9.28 -1.15
N ASP A 71 -6.14 9.55 -2.38
CA ASP A 71 -5.30 10.72 -2.71
C ASP A 71 -6.06 12.04 -2.56
N THR A 72 -7.35 12.05 -2.87
CA THR A 72 -8.20 13.23 -2.75
C THR A 72 -8.38 13.67 -1.29
N LYS A 73 -8.56 12.73 -0.35
CA LYS A 73 -8.66 13.05 1.10
C LYS A 73 -7.33 13.55 1.69
N SER A 74 -6.21 12.97 1.28
CA SER A 74 -4.86 13.38 1.67
C SER A 74 -4.55 14.85 1.30
N LYS A 75 -4.93 15.26 0.08
CA LYS A 75 -4.74 16.65 -0.39
C LYS A 75 -5.60 17.67 0.37
N ILE A 76 -6.81 17.29 0.79
CA ILE A 76 -7.73 18.16 1.55
C ILE A 76 -7.24 18.35 2.99
N GLN A 77 -6.57 17.35 3.57
CA GLN A 77 -6.12 17.40 4.97
C GLN A 77 -4.83 18.20 5.16
N ASN A 78 -3.99 18.29 4.13
CA ASN A 78 -2.75 19.09 4.11
C ASN A 78 -2.95 20.55 3.61
N SER A 79 -4.19 20.95 3.28
CA SER A 79 -4.53 22.33 2.88
C SER A 79 -5.30 23.11 3.96
N LYS A 80 -5.30 22.61 5.20
CA LYS A 80 -5.80 23.28 6.41
C LYS A 80 -4.65 23.44 7.39
#